data_AF-A0A180H471-F1
#
_entry.id   AF-A0A180H471-F1
#
_cell.length_a   1.000
_cell.length_b   1.000
_cell.length_c   1.000
_cell.angle_alpha   90.00
_cell.angle_beta   90.00
_cell.angle_gamma   90.00
#
_symmetry.space_group_name_H-M   'P 1'
#
loop_
_entity.id
_entity.type
_entity.pdbx_description
1 polymer ?
#
loop_
_entity_poly.entity_id
_entity_poly.type
_entity_poly.pdbx_seq_one_letter_code
_entity_poly.pdbx_strand_id
1 'polypeptide(L)'
;MQMLEPIRTSGNGEAGGEEEIEVNFKDQKMINEFSNLNLKKIKLRKLIKAKSLELDDLVELENELLLGSFDDNVIDDDEQDQNGGDGNDLILYKLDSSYIHIKRSVFQETKLAQNLEKSKQLISKLNTDLTELNDQMSALKKTLYSKFGNTINLEGGDDDEDEVSI
;
A
#
# COMPACT_ATOMS: atom_id res chain seq x y z
N MET A 1 20.00 -21.87 -5.24
CA MET A 1 19.31 -21.83 -3.94
C MET A 1 20.34 -21.38 -2.93
N GLN A 2 20.38 -20.09 -2.61
CA GLN A 2 21.38 -19.54 -1.68
C GLN A 2 20.93 -19.87 -0.26
N MET A 3 21.67 -20.74 0.41
CA MET A 3 21.50 -20.99 1.84
C MET A 3 22.13 -19.81 2.58
N LEU A 4 21.31 -19.08 3.36
CA LEU A 4 21.82 -18.05 4.26
C LEU A 4 22.70 -18.72 5.32
N GLU A 5 23.90 -18.18 5.51
CA GLU A 5 24.85 -18.68 6.50
C GLU A 5 24.34 -18.47 7.93
N PRO A 6 24.75 -19.33 8.90
CA PRO A 6 24.40 -19.14 10.31
C PRO A 6 25.02 -17.85 10.84
N ILE A 7 24.18 -17.02 11.48
CA ILE A 7 24.59 -15.79 12.15
C ILE A 7 25.59 -16.16 13.26
N ARG A 8 26.84 -15.73 13.14
CA ARG A 8 27.84 -15.80 14.22
C ARG A 8 27.85 -14.47 14.96
N THR A 9 27.61 -14.52 16.27
CA THR A 9 27.74 -13.37 17.16
C THR A 9 29.21 -12.96 17.24
N SER A 10 29.54 -11.77 16.74
CA SER A 10 30.79 -11.10 17.08
C SER A 10 30.50 -10.18 18.26
N GLY A 11 30.67 -10.70 19.47
CA GLY A 11 30.52 -9.94 20.71
C GLY A 11 31.86 -9.34 21.14
N ASN A 12 31.88 -8.04 21.42
CA ASN A 12 32.90 -7.42 22.25
C ASN A 12 32.21 -6.87 23.52
N GLY A 13 32.34 -7.65 24.60
CA GLY A 13 32.21 -7.31 26.03
C GLY A 13 31.06 -6.41 26.53
N GLU A 14 30.19 -6.96 27.39
CA GLU A 14 30.19 -6.70 28.84
C GLU A 14 29.20 -7.61 29.58
N ALA A 15 29.45 -7.80 30.88
CA ALA A 15 29.02 -8.94 31.68
C ALA A 15 27.53 -8.95 32.08
N GLY A 16 26.84 -10.02 31.67
CA GLY A 16 25.61 -10.55 32.25
C GLY A 16 25.42 -11.95 31.67
N GLY A 17 25.17 -12.96 32.50
CA GLY A 17 25.04 -14.34 32.06
C GLY A 17 23.83 -14.53 31.14
N GLU A 18 24.00 -14.25 29.86
CA GLU A 18 23.12 -14.78 28.82
C GLU A 18 23.46 -16.26 28.73
N GLU A 19 22.58 -17.11 29.30
CA GLU A 19 22.61 -18.54 29.00
C GLU A 19 22.68 -18.68 27.48
N GLU A 20 23.70 -19.35 26.95
CA GLU A 20 23.73 -19.73 25.54
C GLU A 20 22.55 -20.68 25.30
N ILE A 21 21.41 -20.12 24.92
CA ILE A 21 20.22 -20.91 24.61
C ILE A 21 20.48 -21.60 23.27
N GLU A 22 20.57 -22.93 23.31
CA GLU A 22 20.78 -23.73 22.11
C GLU A 22 19.58 -23.59 21.16
N VAL A 23 19.82 -23.00 19.98
CA VAL A 23 18.80 -22.82 18.93
C VAL A 23 18.70 -24.12 18.12
N ASN A 24 17.56 -24.80 18.23
CA ASN A 24 17.34 -26.02 17.45
C ASN A 24 16.77 -25.71 16.05
N PHE A 25 16.70 -26.73 15.19
CA PHE A 25 16.21 -26.58 13.82
C PHE A 25 14.77 -26.01 13.72
N LYS A 26 13.87 -26.39 14.63
CA LYS A 26 12.49 -25.89 14.65
C LYS A 26 12.46 -24.40 14.97
N ASP A 27 13.30 -23.96 15.89
CA ASP A 27 13.42 -22.56 16.28
C ASP A 27 14.00 -21.72 15.13
N GLN A 28 15.06 -22.21 14.48
CA GLN A 28 15.63 -21.55 13.31
C GLN A 28 14.59 -21.40 12.19
N LYS A 29 13.75 -22.42 11.98
CA LYS A 29 12.63 -22.34 11.03
C LYS A 29 11.64 -21.24 11.41
N MET A 30 11.34 -21.08 12.70
CA MET A 30 10.44 -20.03 13.19
C MET A 30 11.05 -18.62 13.06
N ILE A 31 12.35 -18.48 13.32
CA ILE A 31 13.08 -17.22 13.10
C ILE A 31 13.04 -16.83 11.62
N ASN A 32 13.35 -17.78 10.74
CA ASN A 32 13.31 -17.55 9.29
C ASN A 32 11.90 -17.18 8.81
N GLU A 33 10.88 -17.85 9.35
CA GLU A 33 9.49 -17.53 9.04
C GLU A 33 9.14 -16.10 9.49
N PHE A 34 9.55 -15.71 10.71
CA PHE A 34 9.33 -14.35 11.20
C PHE A 34 9.98 -13.30 10.29
N SER A 35 11.24 -13.52 9.86
CA SER A 35 11.90 -12.64 8.90
C SER A 35 11.15 -12.55 7.57
N ASN A 36 10.62 -13.67 7.05
CA ASN A 36 9.84 -13.69 5.82
C ASN A 36 8.52 -12.93 5.96
N LEU A 37 7.79 -13.12 7.07
CA LEU A 37 6.55 -12.41 7.35
C LEU A 37 6.80 -10.90 7.46
N ASN A 38 7.91 -10.49 8.08
CA ASN A 38 8.30 -9.09 8.15
C ASN A 38 8.57 -8.47 6.77
N LEU A 39 9.29 -9.19 5.90
CA LEU A 39 9.50 -8.74 4.51
C LEU A 39 8.17 -8.62 3.74
N LYS A 40 7.22 -9.54 3.99
CA LYS A 40 5.87 -9.47 3.42
C LYS A 40 5.10 -8.26 3.95
N LYS A 41 5.19 -7.96 5.25
CA LYS A 41 4.56 -6.80 5.92
C LYS A 41 5.04 -5.50 5.30
N ILE A 42 6.36 -5.34 5.12
CA ILE A 42 6.96 -4.16 4.48
C ILE A 42 6.45 -3.99 3.03
N LYS A 43 6.44 -5.08 2.25
CA LYS A 43 5.93 -5.04 0.86
C LYS A 43 4.45 -4.66 0.81
N LEU A 44 3.65 -5.22 1.71
CA LEU A 44 2.21 -4.96 1.77
C LEU A 44 1.91 -3.52 2.18
N ARG A 45 2.61 -2.98 3.19
CA ARG A 45 2.53 -1.57 3.59
C ARG A 45 2.89 -0.62 2.43
N LYS A 46 3.98 -0.90 1.70
CA LYS A 46 4.37 -0.12 0.51
C LYS A 46 3.29 -0.15 -0.58
N LEU A 47 2.69 -1.32 -0.81
CA LEU A 47 1.61 -1.47 -1.79
C LEU A 47 0.35 -0.71 -1.37
N ILE A 48 -0.04 -0.77 -0.10
CA ILE A 48 -1.17 -0.01 0.44
C ILE A 48 -0.92 1.49 0.23
N LYS A 49 0.26 2.00 0.61
CA LYS A 49 0.61 3.41 0.43
C LYS A 49 0.52 3.84 -1.04
N ALA A 50 1.07 3.05 -1.96
CA ALA A 50 0.98 3.34 -3.39
C ALA A 50 -0.47 3.35 -3.88
N LYS A 51 -1.32 2.41 -3.43
CA LYS A 51 -2.74 2.38 -3.80
C LYS A 51 -3.57 3.48 -3.17
N SER A 52 -3.25 3.92 -1.95
CA SER A 52 -3.88 5.09 -1.34
C SER A 52 -3.57 6.35 -2.13
N LEU A 53 -2.31 6.54 -2.54
CA LEU A 53 -1.94 7.67 -3.40
C LEU A 53 -2.69 7.64 -4.74
N GLU A 54 -2.76 6.48 -5.40
CA GLU A 54 -3.56 6.34 -6.63
C GLU A 54 -5.06 6.63 -6.39
N LEU A 55 -5.59 6.34 -5.19
CA LEU A 55 -6.98 6.65 -4.84
C LEU A 55 -7.16 8.16 -4.65
N ASP A 56 -6.23 8.83 -3.96
CA ASP A 56 -6.25 10.28 -3.75
C ASP A 56 -6.20 11.03 -5.08
N ASP A 57 -5.32 10.61 -6.01
CA ASP A 57 -5.24 11.15 -7.38
C ASP A 57 -6.58 11.01 -8.13
N LEU A 58 -7.28 9.89 -7.96
CA LEU A 58 -8.60 9.67 -8.58
C LEU A 58 -9.69 10.55 -7.97
N VAL A 59 -9.63 10.81 -6.66
CA VAL A 59 -10.56 11.71 -5.96
C VAL A 59 -10.30 13.17 -6.35
N GLU A 60 -9.03 13.56 -6.48
CA GLU A 60 -8.66 14.88 -7.00
C GLU A 60 -9.19 15.07 -8.43
N LEU A 61 -8.99 14.09 -9.30
CA LEU A 61 -9.55 14.10 -10.66
C LEU A 61 -11.08 14.21 -10.67
N GLU A 62 -11.78 13.51 -9.75
CA GLU A 62 -13.24 13.62 -9.60
C GLU A 62 -13.66 15.06 -9.27
N ASN A 63 -12.97 15.69 -8.33
CA ASN A 63 -13.23 17.06 -7.92
C ASN A 63 -12.92 18.07 -9.04
N GLU A 64 -11.82 17.90 -9.76
CA GLU A 64 -11.46 18.76 -10.90
C GLU A 64 -12.48 18.67 -12.03
N LEU A 65 -12.93 17.46 -12.38
CA LEU A 65 -13.94 17.27 -13.42
C LEU A 65 -15.29 17.87 -13.01
N LEU A 66 -15.62 17.82 -11.72
CA LEU A 66 -16.79 18.46 -11.16
C LEU A 66 -16.67 19.99 -11.25
N LEU A 67 -15.55 20.58 -10.83
CA LEU A 67 -15.29 22.02 -10.93
C LEU A 67 -15.32 22.51 -12.39
N GLY A 68 -14.66 21.80 -13.30
CA GLY A 68 -14.66 22.10 -14.72
C GLY A 68 -16.02 21.91 -15.40
N SER A 69 -17.00 21.29 -14.75
CA SER A 69 -18.39 21.23 -15.23
C SER A 69 -19.23 22.44 -14.81
N PHE A 70 -18.82 23.16 -13.75
CA PHE A 70 -19.50 24.39 -13.32
C PHE A 70 -19.11 25.59 -14.19
N ASP A 71 -17.89 25.63 -14.74
CA ASP A 71 -17.40 26.73 -15.58
C ASP A 71 -18.08 26.76 -16.97
N ASP A 72 -18.39 25.60 -17.54
CA ASP A 72 -19.15 25.48 -18.81
C ASP A 72 -20.60 26.01 -18.71
N ASN A 73 -21.12 26.25 -17.49
CA ASN A 73 -22.45 26.85 -17.28
C ASN A 73 -22.42 28.39 -17.15
N VAL A 74 -21.25 29.03 -17.27
CA VAL A 74 -21.13 30.49 -17.43
C VAL A 74 -21.22 30.84 -18.92
N ILE A 75 -22.37 30.52 -19.54
CA ILE A 75 -22.70 31.07 -20.85
C ILE A 75 -23.35 32.43 -20.57
N ASP A 76 -22.57 33.50 -20.83
CA ASP A 76 -23.11 34.85 -20.99
C ASP A 76 -24.28 34.80 -21.99
N ASP A 77 -25.40 35.39 -21.62
CA ASP A 77 -26.73 35.31 -22.27
C ASP A 77 -26.78 35.88 -23.72
N ASP A 78 -25.64 36.20 -24.34
CA ASP A 78 -25.58 37.08 -25.51
C ASP A 78 -24.89 36.52 -26.78
N GLU A 79 -24.27 35.33 -26.77
CA GLU A 79 -23.66 34.77 -27.99
C GLU A 79 -24.08 33.30 -28.25
N GLN A 80 -25.20 33.13 -28.96
CA GLN A 80 -25.53 31.87 -29.62
C GLN A 80 -24.52 31.58 -30.75
N ASP A 81 -23.37 31.03 -30.38
CA ASP A 81 -22.49 30.40 -31.34
C ASP A 81 -23.15 29.08 -31.81
N GLN A 82 -23.80 29.15 -32.98
CA GLN A 82 -24.45 28.04 -33.68
C GLN A 82 -23.46 26.96 -34.19
N ASN A 83 -22.23 26.91 -33.65
CA ASN A 83 -21.23 25.86 -33.86
C ASN A 83 -20.65 25.26 -32.56
N GLY A 84 -21.21 25.54 -31.37
CA GLY A 84 -20.76 24.99 -30.08
C GLY A 84 -21.12 23.52 -29.83
N GLY A 85 -21.03 22.67 -30.85
CA GLY A 85 -21.54 21.29 -30.84
C GLY A 85 -20.61 20.29 -30.14
N ASP A 86 -21.14 19.59 -29.12
CA ASP A 86 -20.72 18.29 -28.53
C ASP A 86 -19.22 18.08 -28.21
N GLY A 87 -18.34 19.06 -28.43
CA GLY A 87 -16.88 18.95 -28.33
C GLY A 87 -16.32 19.32 -26.96
N ASN A 88 -16.95 20.25 -26.25
CA ASN A 88 -16.51 20.69 -24.91
C ASN A 88 -16.78 19.62 -23.82
N ASP A 89 -17.68 18.68 -24.09
CA ASP A 89 -18.01 17.57 -23.18
C ASP A 89 -17.21 16.29 -23.47
N LEU A 90 -16.31 16.29 -24.46
CA LEU A 90 -15.44 15.14 -24.76
C LEU A 90 -14.11 15.26 -24.03
N ILE A 91 -13.69 14.17 -23.39
CA ILE A 91 -12.37 14.04 -22.80
C ILE A 91 -11.54 12.99 -23.55
N LEU A 92 -10.23 13.22 -23.60
CA LEU A 92 -9.29 12.27 -24.17
C LEU A 92 -8.95 11.18 -23.14
N TYR A 93 -9.50 9.99 -23.33
CA TYR A 93 -9.28 8.84 -22.45
C TYR A 93 -8.24 7.89 -23.02
N LYS A 94 -7.24 7.55 -22.22
CA LYS A 94 -6.21 6.57 -22.56
C LYS A 94 -6.72 5.15 -22.30
N LEU A 95 -6.79 4.34 -23.37
CA LEU A 95 -7.07 2.92 -23.31
C LEU A 95 -5.81 2.14 -23.73
N ASP A 96 -5.11 1.56 -22.75
CA ASP A 96 -3.85 0.86 -22.93
C ASP A 96 -2.79 1.71 -23.64
N SER A 97 -2.62 1.50 -24.95
CA SER A 97 -1.65 2.20 -25.81
C SER A 97 -2.27 3.22 -26.76
N SER A 98 -3.60 3.33 -26.76
CA SER A 98 -4.37 4.19 -27.65
C SER A 98 -5.16 5.24 -26.87
N TYR A 99 -5.62 6.28 -27.56
CA TYR A 99 -6.46 7.32 -26.97
C TYR A 99 -7.78 7.40 -27.74
N ILE A 100 -8.87 7.54 -27.00
CA ILE A 100 -10.22 7.69 -27.55
C ILE A 100 -10.90 8.90 -26.91
N HIS A 101 -11.76 9.57 -27.67
CA HIS A 101 -12.65 10.58 -27.10
C HIS A 101 -13.87 9.89 -26.51
N ILE A 102 -14.20 10.20 -25.26
CA ILE A 102 -15.43 9.75 -24.61
C ILE A 102 -16.11 10.94 -23.95
N LYS A 103 -17.43 10.87 -23.80
CA LYS A 103 -18.18 11.91 -23.07
C LYS A 103 -17.74 11.95 -21.61
N ARG A 104 -17.59 13.15 -21.06
CA ARG A 104 -17.19 13.40 -19.67
C ARG A 104 -18.14 12.71 -18.70
N SER A 105 -19.45 12.85 -18.94
CA SER A 105 -20.51 12.16 -18.19
C SER A 105 -20.30 10.64 -18.13
N VAL A 106 -20.03 10.00 -19.27
CA VAL A 106 -19.76 8.55 -19.33
C VAL A 106 -18.49 8.19 -18.56
N PHE A 107 -17.44 9.00 -18.64
CA PHE A 107 -16.23 8.78 -17.86
C PHE A 107 -16.52 8.86 -16.35
N GLN A 108 -17.19 9.91 -15.89
CA GLN A 108 -17.51 10.14 -14.48
C GLN A 108 -18.39 9.03 -13.91
N GLU A 109 -19.53 8.76 -14.55
CA GLU A 109 -20.53 7.80 -14.04
C GLU A 109 -20.06 6.35 -14.10
N THR A 110 -19.20 6.01 -15.07
CA THR A 110 -18.80 4.61 -15.28
C THR A 110 -17.34 4.35 -14.97
N LYS A 111 -16.41 5.02 -15.65
CA LYS A 111 -14.98 4.66 -15.58
C LYS A 111 -14.35 5.11 -14.28
N LEU A 112 -14.57 6.36 -13.90
CA LEU A 112 -14.03 6.94 -12.67
C LEU A 112 -14.66 6.28 -11.45
N ALA A 113 -15.99 6.18 -11.40
CA ALA A 113 -16.70 5.48 -10.32
C ALA A 113 -16.23 4.03 -10.14
N GLN A 114 -16.07 3.27 -11.24
CA GLN A 114 -15.55 1.89 -11.17
C GLN A 114 -14.11 1.84 -10.67
N ASN A 115 -13.25 2.77 -11.07
CA ASN A 115 -11.85 2.80 -10.64
C ASN A 115 -11.73 3.15 -9.16
N LEU A 116 -12.48 4.15 -8.70
CA LEU A 116 -12.57 4.52 -7.27
C LEU A 116 -13.01 3.32 -6.43
N GLU A 117 -14.09 2.65 -6.82
CA GLU A 117 -14.61 1.49 -6.07
C GLU A 117 -13.62 0.33 -6.06
N LYS A 118 -13.01 0.00 -7.21
CA LYS A 118 -11.97 -1.05 -7.28
C LYS A 118 -10.77 -0.73 -6.39
N SER A 119 -10.30 0.52 -6.39
CA SER A 119 -9.19 0.96 -5.56
C SER A 119 -9.54 0.85 -4.07
N LYS A 120 -10.74 1.31 -3.66
CA LYS A 120 -11.23 1.18 -2.28
C LYS A 120 -11.33 -0.28 -1.82
N GLN A 121 -11.92 -1.14 -2.64
CA GLN A 121 -12.03 -2.57 -2.35
C GLN A 121 -10.66 -3.25 -2.25
N LEU A 122 -9.72 -2.91 -3.13
CA LEU A 122 -8.37 -3.43 -3.09
C LEU A 122 -7.64 -3.01 -1.81
N ILE A 123 -7.68 -1.72 -1.46
CA ILE A 123 -7.08 -1.20 -0.22
C ILE A 123 -7.69 -1.89 1.00
N SER A 124 -9.02 -2.04 1.04
CA SER A 124 -9.71 -2.75 2.12
C SER A 124 -9.20 -4.19 2.26
N LYS A 125 -9.09 -4.93 1.16
CA LYS A 125 -8.55 -6.29 1.16
C LYS A 125 -7.09 -6.33 1.64
N LEU A 126 -6.24 -5.43 1.13
CA LEU A 126 -4.83 -5.37 1.54
C LEU A 126 -4.68 -5.06 3.04
N ASN A 127 -5.55 -4.22 3.60
CA ASN A 127 -5.59 -3.93 5.04
C ASN A 127 -6.05 -5.15 5.86
N THR A 128 -7.00 -5.94 5.37
CA THR A 128 -7.35 -7.23 5.99
C THR A 128 -6.16 -8.18 5.98
N ASP A 129 -5.51 -8.35 4.83
CA ASP A 129 -4.31 -9.20 4.70
C ASP A 129 -3.18 -8.73 5.63
N LEU A 130 -3.02 -7.41 5.84
CA LEU A 130 -2.04 -6.83 6.74
C LEU A 130 -2.36 -7.10 8.21
N THR A 131 -3.63 -7.02 8.59
CA THR A 131 -4.10 -7.37 9.93
C THR A 131 -3.84 -8.83 10.24
N GLU A 132 -4.22 -9.75 9.35
CA GLU A 132 -3.97 -11.18 9.52
C GLU A 132 -2.47 -11.50 9.63
N LEU A 133 -1.64 -10.81 8.83
CA LEU A 133 -0.19 -10.96 8.88
C LEU A 133 0.38 -10.47 10.22
N ASN A 134 -0.10 -9.34 10.74
CA ASN A 134 0.30 -8.81 12.04
C ASN A 134 -0.09 -9.76 13.18
N ASP A 135 -1.25 -10.42 13.09
CA ASP A 135 -1.69 -11.41 14.07
C ASP A 135 -0.77 -12.65 14.06
N GLN A 136 -0.42 -13.15 12.87
CA GLN A 136 0.53 -14.25 12.69
C GLN A 136 1.92 -13.89 13.26
N MET A 137 2.42 -12.69 12.93
CA MET A 137 3.70 -12.19 13.44
C MET A 137 3.67 -12.03 14.97
N SER A 138 2.58 -11.51 15.53
CA SER A 138 2.44 -11.31 16.99
C SER A 138 2.45 -12.64 17.74
N ALA A 139 1.75 -13.65 17.23
CA ALA A 139 1.76 -15.00 17.81
C ALA A 139 3.16 -15.64 17.75
N LEU A 140 3.86 -15.45 16.63
CA LEU A 140 5.21 -15.96 16.42
C LEU A 140 6.24 -15.23 17.31
N LYS A 141 6.16 -13.90 17.40
CA LYS A 141 6.98 -13.03 18.27
C LYS A 141 6.86 -13.50 19.72
N LYS A 142 5.63 -13.65 20.24
CA LYS A 142 5.38 -14.16 21.60
C LYS A 142 6.03 -15.53 21.85
N THR A 143 5.92 -16.45 20.88
CA THR A 143 6.50 -17.79 21.01
C THR A 143 8.03 -17.75 21.05
N LEU A 144 8.65 -16.95 20.18
CA LEU A 144 10.10 -16.80 20.10
C LEU A 144 10.67 -16.12 21.36
N TYR A 145 10.08 -15.00 21.81
CA TYR A 145 10.54 -14.30 23.02
C TYR A 145 10.28 -15.08 24.31
N SER A 146 9.23 -15.90 24.38
CA SER A 146 9.01 -16.79 25.54
C SER A 146 10.11 -17.83 25.70
N LYS A 147 10.79 -18.19 24.60
CA LYS A 147 11.83 -19.23 24.59
C LYS A 147 13.24 -18.64 24.66
N PHE A 148 13.48 -17.54 23.97
CA PHE A 148 14.81 -16.95 23.79
C PHE A 148 15.01 -15.67 24.60
N GLY A 149 13.95 -15.06 25.12
CA GLY A 149 14.05 -13.79 25.86
C GLY A 149 14.80 -12.73 25.07
N ASN A 150 15.73 -12.05 25.72
CA ASN A 150 16.54 -10.98 25.13
C ASN A 150 17.70 -11.48 24.25
N THR A 151 17.91 -12.80 24.14
CA THR A 151 19.03 -13.37 23.33
C THR A 151 18.80 -13.28 21.82
N ILE A 152 17.58 -12.91 21.39
CA ILE A 152 17.25 -12.67 19.99
C ILE A 152 16.72 -11.24 19.79
N ASN A 153 17.10 -10.63 18.68
CA ASN A 153 16.52 -9.36 18.24
C ASN A 153 15.60 -9.60 17.03
N LEU A 154 14.30 -9.42 17.23
CA LEU A 154 13.28 -9.54 16.18
C LEU A 154 12.73 -8.18 15.71
N GLU A 155 13.21 -7.06 16.28
CA GLU A 155 12.58 -5.74 16.08
C GLU A 155 13.09 -4.97 14.86
N GLY A 156 14.06 -5.51 14.12
CA GLY A 156 14.73 -4.84 12.99
C GLY A 156 13.87 -4.51 11.75
N GLY A 157 12.54 -4.48 11.86
CA GLY A 157 11.65 -3.88 10.87
C GLY A 157 10.36 -3.29 11.43
N ASP A 158 10.26 -3.13 12.76
CA ASP A 158 9.20 -2.33 13.40
C ASP A 158 9.64 -0.85 13.56
N ASP A 159 10.94 -0.53 13.52
CA ASP A 159 11.48 0.83 13.71
C ASP A 159 11.34 1.78 12.49
N ASP A 160 10.82 1.31 11.36
CA ASP A 160 10.45 2.18 10.22
C ASP A 160 9.06 2.85 10.43
N GLU A 161 8.48 2.74 11.64
CA GLU A 161 7.13 3.23 11.96
C GLU A 161 6.99 4.76 12.07
N ASP A 162 8.09 5.52 12.02
CA ASP A 162 8.05 6.98 12.21
C ASP A 162 8.16 7.83 10.93
N GLU A 163 8.31 7.25 9.74
CA GLU A 163 8.31 8.05 8.51
C GLU A 163 6.98 7.99 7.73
N VAL A 164 6.28 9.12 7.88
CA VAL A 164 5.27 9.70 7.01
C VAL A 164 3.83 9.40 7.44
N SER A 165 3.42 10.08 8.52
CA SER A 165 2.09 10.73 8.53
C SER A 165 1.95 11.57 7.26
N ILE A 166 0.99 11.22 6.42
CA ILE A 166 0.38 12.14 5.45
C ILE A 166 -0.93 12.57 6.10
#